data_AF-A0A353ZNM4-F1
#
_entry.id   AF-A0A353ZNM4-F1
#
_cell.length_a   1.000
_cell.length_b   1.000
_cell.length_c   1.000
_cell.angle_alpha   90.00
_cell.angle_beta   90.00
_cell.angle_gamma   90.00
#
_symmetry.space_group_name_H-M   'P 1'
#
loop_
_entity.id
_entity.type
_entity.pdbx_description
1 polymer ?
#
loop_
_entity_poly.entity_id
_entity_poly.type
_entity_poly.pdbx_seq_one_letter_code
_entity_poly.pdbx_strand_id
1 'polypeptide(L)'
;EKVCADLGVLSGGTLTGAEIEKLSDDELTAAARTATIFARVSPEQKARIITLLRKSGGAVGFMGDGVNDALALHKADIGISVDSATDVAKDAADVVLMDKDLGVLAEGVREGRRIFANTIKYVLMGTSSNFGNMFSAATASVVLSFLPMLPGQILLNNLLYDSGQLAIPGDRVDKEQLRAPSHWDIAFIRRFMFLFGPISSLFDFATFALMLFAFHAVPGEFRAGWFIESIATQTLIIFAIRTRRVPFLRSRPSVGLIGASLGVVALGIFVPLSPLAGVLGFDPLPVPFFLALLGMIVVYMFLVEFAKAWFFSRAAQQLPAGLPVRRRHETHHIARRASRFSAPVKVPSASSARPR
;
A
#
# COMPACT_ATOMS: atom_id res chain seq x y z
N GLU A 1 19.70 -3.12 33.72
CA GLU A 1 18.44 -3.32 34.48
C GLU A 1 17.93 -2.05 35.14
N LYS A 2 18.72 -1.38 36.01
CA LYS A 2 18.30 -0.11 36.64
C LYS A 2 17.72 0.93 35.66
N VAL A 3 18.43 1.23 34.57
CA VAL A 3 17.95 2.19 33.55
C VAL A 3 16.60 1.80 32.95
N CYS A 4 16.34 0.50 32.70
CA CYS A 4 15.04 0.06 32.21
C CYS A 4 13.94 0.28 33.26
N ALA A 5 14.23 0.03 34.54
CA ALA A 5 13.29 0.27 35.63
C ALA A 5 12.98 1.77 35.79
N ASP A 6 14.00 2.63 35.73
CA ASP A 6 13.86 4.09 35.80
C ASP A 6 13.00 4.64 34.64
N LEU A 7 13.06 3.99 33.47
CA LEU A 7 12.25 4.31 32.28
C LEU A 7 10.87 3.62 32.26
N GLY A 8 10.55 2.80 33.26
CA GLY A 8 9.29 2.03 33.31
C GLY A 8 9.19 0.93 32.25
N VAL A 9 10.31 0.47 31.69
CA VAL A 9 10.36 -0.63 30.71
C VAL A 9 10.49 -1.96 31.44
N LEU A 10 9.52 -2.85 31.24
CA LEU A 10 9.56 -4.22 31.75
C LEU A 10 10.75 -4.97 31.13
N SER A 11 11.65 -5.50 31.97
CA SER A 11 12.79 -6.29 31.51
C SER A 11 12.39 -7.74 31.30
N GLY A 12 12.49 -8.23 30.06
CA GLY A 12 12.34 -9.65 29.69
C GLY A 12 13.62 -10.47 29.84
N GLY A 13 14.63 -9.95 30.57
CA GLY A 13 15.91 -10.58 30.80
C GLY A 13 17.09 -9.88 30.13
N THR A 14 18.29 -10.26 30.58
CA THR A 14 19.58 -9.71 30.13
C THR A 14 20.41 -10.80 29.48
N LEU A 15 21.00 -10.51 28.32
CA LEU A 15 22.00 -11.35 27.66
C LEU A 15 23.32 -10.59 27.53
N THR A 16 24.40 -11.21 27.93
CA THR A 16 25.75 -10.66 27.82
C THR A 16 26.46 -11.12 26.56
N GLY A 17 27.43 -10.36 26.07
CA GLY A 17 28.25 -10.76 24.92
C GLY A 17 28.90 -12.14 25.08
N ALA A 18 29.30 -12.51 26.30
CA ALA A 18 29.89 -13.82 26.60
C ALA A 18 28.87 -14.98 26.53
N GLU A 19 27.59 -14.72 26.83
CA GLU A 19 26.51 -15.69 26.67
C GLU A 19 26.12 -15.82 25.19
N ILE A 20 26.03 -14.70 24.48
CA ILE A 20 25.71 -14.65 23.03
C ILE A 20 26.72 -15.45 22.21
N GLU A 21 28.00 -15.42 22.58
CA GLU A 21 29.05 -16.17 21.90
C GLU A 21 28.85 -17.70 22.00
N LYS A 22 28.23 -18.16 23.10
CA LYS A 22 28.00 -19.59 23.34
C LYS A 22 26.73 -20.11 22.66
N LEU A 23 25.82 -19.21 22.28
CA LEU A 23 24.53 -19.56 21.69
C LEU A 23 24.67 -19.76 20.18
N SER A 24 24.04 -20.83 19.67
CA SER A 24 23.81 -20.99 18.24
C SER A 24 22.87 -19.91 17.70
N ASP A 25 22.82 -19.73 16.38
CA ASP A 25 21.94 -18.73 15.76
C ASP A 25 20.45 -18.96 16.08
N ASP A 26 20.00 -20.22 16.18
CA ASP A 26 18.62 -20.55 16.50
C ASP A 26 18.29 -20.26 17.97
N GLU A 27 19.18 -20.63 18.89
CA GLU A 27 19.03 -20.34 20.32
C GLU A 27 19.09 -18.84 20.59
N LEU A 28 20.01 -18.14 19.94
CA LEU A 28 20.12 -16.69 20.02
C LEU A 28 18.87 -16.01 19.44
N THR A 29 18.30 -16.53 18.35
CA THR A 29 17.05 -16.00 17.79
C THR A 29 15.90 -16.15 18.79
N ALA A 30 15.77 -17.31 19.45
CA ALA A 30 14.75 -17.53 20.46
C ALA A 30 14.95 -16.63 21.69
N ALA A 31 16.18 -16.56 22.21
CA ALA A 31 16.51 -15.76 23.38
C ALA A 31 16.38 -14.25 23.11
N ALA A 32 16.79 -13.78 21.93
CA ALA A 32 16.70 -12.37 21.55
C ALA A 32 15.26 -11.87 21.38
N ARG A 33 14.28 -12.76 21.18
CA ARG A 33 12.85 -12.38 21.11
C ARG A 33 12.26 -12.04 22.47
N THR A 34 12.82 -12.57 23.55
CA THR A 34 12.34 -12.34 24.92
C THR A 34 13.24 -11.39 25.69
N ALA A 35 14.55 -11.45 25.47
CA ALA A 35 15.51 -10.58 26.12
C ALA A 35 15.29 -9.10 25.74
N THR A 36 15.42 -8.22 26.73
CA THR A 36 15.27 -6.77 26.54
C THR A 36 16.62 -6.06 26.59
N ILE A 37 17.60 -6.63 27.30
CA ILE A 37 18.89 -5.99 27.57
C ILE A 37 20.00 -6.84 26.96
N PHE A 38 20.84 -6.22 26.14
CA PHE A 38 22.05 -6.82 25.59
C PHE A 38 23.26 -6.04 26.12
N ALA A 39 24.05 -6.65 26.99
CA ALA A 39 25.13 -5.97 27.72
C ALA A 39 26.51 -6.46 27.27
N ARG A 40 27.48 -5.53 27.22
CA ARG A 40 28.89 -5.83 26.84
C ARG A 40 28.99 -6.57 25.50
N VAL A 41 28.20 -6.14 24.52
CA VAL A 41 28.15 -6.74 23.18
C VAL A 41 29.15 -6.07 22.23
N SER A 42 29.86 -6.86 21.43
CA SER A 42 30.74 -6.34 20.38
C SER A 42 29.95 -5.78 19.19
N PRO A 43 30.56 -4.94 18.33
CA PRO A 43 29.94 -4.48 17.08
C PRO A 43 29.40 -5.63 16.20
N GLU A 44 30.16 -6.72 16.08
CA GLU A 44 29.79 -7.91 15.30
C GLU A 44 28.59 -8.62 15.93
N GLN A 45 28.56 -8.73 17.25
CA GLN A 45 27.45 -9.33 17.98
C GLN A 45 26.17 -8.51 17.83
N LYS A 46 26.24 -7.16 17.87
CA LYS A 46 25.08 -6.28 17.57
C LYS A 46 24.51 -6.58 16.19
N ALA A 47 25.37 -6.64 15.18
CA ALA A 47 24.97 -6.93 13.80
C ALA A 47 24.38 -8.34 13.65
N ARG A 48 24.92 -9.34 14.35
CA ARG A 48 24.39 -10.72 14.40
C ARG A 48 22.97 -10.74 14.98
N ILE A 49 22.75 -10.12 16.14
CA ILE A 49 21.43 -10.03 16.79
C ILE A 49 20.40 -9.41 15.84
N ILE A 50 20.73 -8.26 15.23
CA ILE A 50 19.82 -7.56 14.30
C ILE A 50 19.48 -8.44 13.10
N THR A 51 20.48 -9.11 12.53
CA THR A 51 20.30 -9.99 11.38
C THR A 51 19.37 -11.16 11.72
N LEU A 52 19.51 -11.76 12.89
CA LEU A 52 18.69 -12.88 13.36
C LEU A 52 17.25 -12.44 13.67
N LEU A 53 17.08 -11.34 14.41
CA LEU A 53 15.75 -10.78 14.70
C LEU A 53 14.99 -10.43 13.42
N ARG A 54 15.67 -9.83 12.44
CA ARG A 54 15.13 -9.52 11.12
C ARG A 54 14.74 -10.78 10.34
N LYS A 55 15.61 -11.81 10.32
CA LYS A 55 15.30 -13.11 9.68
C LYS A 55 14.10 -13.80 10.33
N SER A 56 13.82 -13.51 11.60
CA SER A 56 12.68 -14.07 12.33
C SER A 56 11.33 -13.42 11.95
N GLY A 57 11.31 -12.42 11.06
CA GLY A 57 10.10 -11.84 10.47
C GLY A 57 9.62 -10.53 11.10
N GLY A 58 10.32 -10.01 12.10
CA GLY A 58 10.10 -8.66 12.63
C GLY A 58 10.81 -7.61 11.77
N ALA A 59 10.21 -6.42 11.64
CA ALA A 59 10.93 -5.25 11.15
C ALA A 59 11.81 -4.70 12.27
N VAL A 60 13.11 -4.57 12.03
CA VAL A 60 14.07 -4.15 13.07
C VAL A 60 14.58 -2.74 12.78
N GLY A 61 14.28 -1.80 13.68
CA GLY A 61 14.93 -0.49 13.74
C GLY A 61 16.11 -0.54 14.72
N PHE A 62 17.23 0.10 14.38
CA PHE A 62 18.39 0.21 15.26
C PHE A 62 18.84 1.66 15.38
N MET A 63 19.08 2.12 16.61
CA MET A 63 19.60 3.46 16.87
C MET A 63 21.01 3.39 17.43
N GLY A 64 21.92 4.20 16.88
CA GLY A 64 23.31 4.28 17.34
C GLY A 64 23.98 5.58 16.91
N ASP A 65 25.05 5.96 17.60
CA ASP A 65 25.74 7.25 17.46
C ASP A 65 27.25 7.12 17.16
N GLY A 66 27.82 5.95 17.45
CA GLY A 66 29.25 5.68 17.32
C GLY A 66 29.63 4.88 16.08
N VAL A 67 30.93 4.89 15.77
CA VAL A 67 31.53 4.06 14.71
C VAL A 67 31.26 2.56 14.95
N ASN A 68 31.20 2.14 16.23
CA ASN A 68 30.89 0.78 16.65
C ASN A 68 29.47 0.31 16.25
N ASP A 69 28.58 1.25 15.93
CA ASP A 69 27.19 0.99 15.57
C ASP A 69 26.97 0.97 14.06
N ALA A 70 27.97 1.37 13.25
CA ALA A 70 27.84 1.48 11.80
C ALA A 70 27.40 0.18 11.12
N LEU A 71 27.96 -0.96 11.54
CA LEU A 71 27.58 -2.27 10.99
C LEU A 71 26.14 -2.63 11.36
N ALA A 72 25.73 -2.35 12.60
CA ALA A 72 24.39 -2.61 13.11
C ALA A 72 23.34 -1.71 12.43
N LEU A 73 23.64 -0.41 12.28
CA LEU A 73 22.83 0.55 11.52
C LEU A 73 22.60 0.08 10.09
N HIS A 74 23.66 -0.38 9.41
CA HIS A 74 23.55 -0.87 8.04
C HIS A 74 22.77 -2.20 7.92
N LYS A 75 22.78 -3.06 8.95
CA LYS A 75 22.09 -4.36 8.92
C LYS A 75 20.61 -4.29 9.30
N ALA A 76 20.20 -3.23 9.99
CA ALA A 76 18.81 -2.99 10.37
C ALA A 76 17.91 -2.73 9.15
N ASP A 77 16.59 -2.92 9.30
CA ASP A 77 15.65 -2.49 8.26
C ASP A 77 15.55 -0.97 8.17
N ILE A 78 15.74 -0.29 9.31
CA ILE A 78 15.87 1.17 9.42
C ILE A 78 16.98 1.48 10.45
N GLY A 79 18.10 2.03 9.99
CA GLY A 79 19.15 2.60 10.84
C GLY A 79 18.84 4.04 11.21
N ILE A 80 18.96 4.39 12.49
CA ILE A 80 18.65 5.72 13.02
C ILE A 80 19.87 6.28 13.75
N SER A 81 20.33 7.45 13.35
CA SER A 81 21.40 8.17 14.03
C SER A 81 20.87 9.49 14.61
N VAL A 82 21.70 10.17 15.39
CA VAL A 82 21.40 11.48 15.98
C VAL A 82 22.32 12.55 15.39
N ASP A 83 21.91 13.81 15.40
CA ASP A 83 22.73 14.87 14.83
C ASP A 83 24.07 15.10 15.58
N SER A 84 24.18 14.68 16.84
CA SER A 84 25.47 14.72 17.56
C SER A 84 26.35 13.49 17.32
N ALA A 85 25.93 12.54 16.47
CA ALA A 85 26.66 11.31 16.20
C ALA A 85 27.90 11.54 15.33
N THR A 86 28.79 10.55 15.33
CA THR A 86 29.94 10.51 14.42
C THR A 86 29.51 10.52 12.95
N ASP A 87 30.32 11.11 12.06
CA ASP A 87 30.03 11.16 10.62
C ASP A 87 29.80 9.76 10.05
N VAL A 88 30.59 8.77 10.50
CA VAL A 88 30.44 7.36 10.10
C VAL A 88 29.06 6.80 10.48
N ALA A 89 28.54 7.13 11.68
CA ALA A 89 27.21 6.69 12.09
C ALA A 89 26.10 7.40 11.32
N LYS A 90 26.25 8.70 11.00
CA LYS A 90 25.30 9.45 10.17
C LYS A 90 25.25 8.89 8.74
N ASP A 91 26.40 8.61 8.15
CA ASP A 91 26.51 8.01 6.81
C ASP A 91 25.95 6.59 6.75
N ALA A 92 26.03 5.83 7.85
CA ALA A 92 25.48 4.49 7.95
C ALA A 92 23.96 4.44 8.19
N ALA A 93 23.34 5.53 8.65
CA ALA A 93 21.93 5.57 9.02
C ALA A 93 21.00 5.96 7.84
N ASP A 94 19.75 5.51 7.91
CA ASP A 94 18.67 5.89 6.99
C ASP A 94 18.00 7.20 7.37
N VAL A 95 17.95 7.47 8.68
CA VAL A 95 17.31 8.65 9.27
C VAL A 95 18.26 9.25 10.29
N VAL A 96 18.43 10.57 10.25
CA VAL A 96 19.16 11.33 11.27
C VAL A 96 18.15 12.15 12.06
N LEU A 97 18.03 11.87 13.36
CA LEU A 97 17.21 12.64 14.27
C LEU A 97 17.91 13.97 14.56
N MET A 98 17.27 15.05 14.13
CA MET A 98 17.72 16.41 14.40
C MET A 98 17.41 16.83 15.83
N ASP A 99 16.23 16.44 16.33
CA ASP A 99 15.79 16.73 17.69
C ASP A 99 16.20 15.61 18.66
N LYS A 100 16.59 16.00 19.88
CA LYS A 100 16.91 15.07 20.97
C LYS A 100 15.66 14.57 21.69
N ASP A 101 14.67 14.09 20.92
CA ASP A 101 13.40 13.59 21.45
C ASP A 101 12.98 12.29 20.73
N LEU A 102 12.88 11.20 21.50
CA LEU A 102 12.39 9.91 21.00
C LEU A 102 10.89 9.95 20.67
N GLY A 103 10.15 10.94 21.18
CA GLY A 103 8.77 11.24 20.81
C GLY A 103 8.62 11.55 19.32
N VAL A 104 9.59 12.26 18.72
CA VAL A 104 9.63 12.53 17.26
C VAL A 104 9.75 11.23 16.47
N LEU A 105 10.54 10.26 16.96
CA LEU A 105 10.64 8.96 16.32
C LEU A 105 9.33 8.17 16.42
N ALA A 106 8.68 8.17 17.58
CA ALA A 106 7.38 7.52 17.77
C ALA A 106 6.30 8.11 16.84
N GLU A 107 6.30 9.43 16.70
CA GLU A 107 5.43 10.16 15.78
C GLU A 107 5.74 9.82 14.32
N GLY A 108 7.02 9.76 13.93
CA GLY A 108 7.45 9.32 12.60
C GLY A 108 6.99 7.90 12.28
N VAL A 109 7.05 6.96 13.23
CA VAL A 109 6.50 5.61 13.07
C VAL A 109 4.98 5.64 12.87
N ARG A 110 4.26 6.49 13.62
CA ARG A 110 2.81 6.65 13.50
C ARG A 110 2.40 7.20 12.12
N GLU A 111 3.11 8.21 11.63
CA GLU A 111 2.87 8.77 10.28
C GLU A 111 3.27 7.78 9.19
N GLY A 112 4.36 7.00 9.36
CA GLY A 112 4.72 5.90 8.46
C GLY A 112 3.60 4.86 8.33
N ARG A 113 2.95 4.47 9.45
CA ARG A 113 1.78 3.57 9.42
C ARG A 113 0.60 4.20 8.68
N ARG A 114 0.37 5.50 8.84
CA ARG A 114 -0.69 6.24 8.15
C ARG A 114 -0.45 6.26 6.64
N ILE A 115 0.75 6.61 6.21
CA ILE A 115 1.16 6.61 4.80
C ILE A 115 0.95 5.21 4.21
N PHE A 116 1.44 4.16 4.88
CA PHE A 116 1.28 2.80 4.40
C PHE A 116 -0.19 2.39 4.27
N ALA A 117 -1.03 2.68 5.27
CA ALA A 117 -2.45 2.39 5.21
C ALA A 117 -3.14 3.09 4.03
N ASN A 118 -2.77 4.36 3.76
CA ASN A 118 -3.28 5.10 2.60
C ASN A 118 -2.77 4.52 1.26
N THR A 119 -1.52 4.08 1.19
CA THR A 119 -0.99 3.37 0.01
C THR A 119 -1.77 2.09 -0.28
N ILE A 120 -2.13 1.30 0.75
CA ILE A 120 -2.94 0.10 0.54
C ILE A 120 -4.34 0.44 0.01
N LYS A 121 -4.96 1.54 0.44
CA LYS A 121 -6.25 2.01 -0.14
C LYS A 121 -6.11 2.26 -1.64
N TYR A 122 -5.07 2.99 -2.05
CA TYR A 122 -4.75 3.25 -3.46
C TYR A 122 -4.60 1.95 -4.25
N VAL A 123 -3.79 1.01 -3.73
CA VAL A 123 -3.54 -0.27 -4.40
C VAL A 123 -4.84 -1.06 -4.58
N LEU A 124 -5.64 -1.23 -3.53
CA LEU A 124 -6.89 -1.98 -3.60
C LEU A 124 -7.87 -1.37 -4.61
N MET A 125 -7.92 -0.04 -4.68
CA MET A 125 -8.78 0.69 -5.61
C MET A 125 -8.29 0.52 -7.05
N GLY A 126 -7.03 0.86 -7.32
CA GLY A 126 -6.43 0.78 -8.64
C GLY A 126 -6.45 -0.62 -9.22
N THR A 127 -6.10 -1.66 -8.44
CA THR A 127 -6.09 -3.03 -8.95
C THR A 127 -7.47 -3.56 -9.26
N SER A 128 -8.48 -3.22 -8.44
CA SER A 128 -9.85 -3.75 -8.63
C SER A 128 -10.58 -3.04 -9.76
N SER A 129 -10.44 -1.72 -9.83
CA SER A 129 -11.00 -0.88 -10.88
C SER A 129 -10.42 -1.25 -12.25
N ASN A 130 -9.09 -1.30 -12.38
CA ASN A 130 -8.45 -1.64 -13.64
C ASN A 130 -8.78 -3.06 -14.12
N PHE A 131 -8.88 -4.02 -13.20
CA PHE A 131 -9.31 -5.37 -13.54
C PHE A 131 -10.74 -5.40 -14.08
N GLY A 132 -11.68 -4.74 -13.39
CA GLY A 132 -13.07 -4.63 -13.82
C GLY A 132 -13.19 -3.99 -15.21
N ASN A 133 -12.57 -2.83 -15.40
CA ASN A 133 -12.52 -2.12 -16.67
C ASN A 133 -11.97 -2.98 -17.81
N MET A 134 -10.81 -3.63 -17.61
CA MET A 134 -10.21 -4.46 -18.66
C MET A 134 -11.09 -5.66 -19.01
N PHE A 135 -11.72 -6.28 -18.00
CA PHE A 135 -12.64 -7.39 -18.22
C PHE A 135 -13.86 -6.94 -19.04
N SER A 136 -14.51 -5.84 -18.64
CA SER A 136 -15.67 -5.29 -19.33
C SER A 136 -15.33 -4.83 -20.75
N ALA A 137 -14.19 -4.16 -20.94
CA ALA A 137 -13.70 -3.72 -22.24
C ALA A 137 -13.46 -4.90 -23.19
N ALA A 138 -12.80 -5.95 -22.70
CA ALA A 138 -12.49 -7.14 -23.48
C ALA A 138 -13.77 -7.88 -23.89
N THR A 139 -14.69 -8.09 -22.95
CA THR A 139 -15.97 -8.76 -23.23
C THR A 139 -16.80 -7.93 -24.20
N ALA A 140 -16.94 -6.62 -23.99
CA ALA A 140 -17.69 -5.75 -24.88
C ALA A 140 -17.09 -5.70 -26.28
N SER A 141 -15.76 -5.70 -26.42
CA SER A 141 -15.11 -5.68 -27.74
C SER A 141 -15.33 -6.95 -28.56
N VAL A 142 -15.66 -8.08 -27.92
CA VAL A 142 -16.02 -9.33 -28.62
C VAL A 142 -17.48 -9.32 -29.05
N VAL A 143 -18.36 -8.68 -28.27
CA VAL A 143 -19.81 -8.69 -28.48
C VAL A 143 -20.27 -7.53 -29.39
N LEU A 144 -19.61 -6.38 -29.32
CA LEU A 144 -19.97 -5.18 -30.05
C LEU A 144 -19.28 -5.12 -31.40
N SER A 145 -19.96 -4.56 -32.41
CA SER A 145 -19.39 -4.27 -33.73
C SER A 145 -18.48 -3.04 -33.75
N PHE A 146 -18.36 -2.33 -32.62
CA PHE A 146 -17.55 -1.13 -32.45
C PHE A 146 -16.81 -1.16 -31.11
N LEU A 147 -15.73 -0.38 -31.00
CA LEU A 147 -14.98 -0.27 -29.75
C LEU A 147 -15.82 0.44 -28.66
N PRO A 148 -16.01 -0.18 -27.49
CA PRO A 148 -16.84 0.38 -26.41
C PRO A 148 -16.30 1.70 -25.87
N MET A 149 -14.97 1.88 -25.88
CA MET A 149 -14.28 3.13 -25.59
C MET A 149 -13.01 3.22 -26.44
N LEU A 150 -12.72 4.40 -26.97
CA LEU A 150 -11.51 4.63 -27.76
C LEU A 150 -10.26 4.64 -26.85
N PRO A 151 -9.07 4.25 -27.33
CA PRO A 151 -7.85 4.28 -26.52
C PRO A 151 -7.56 5.65 -25.88
N GLY A 152 -7.80 6.75 -26.61
CA GLY A 152 -7.64 8.10 -26.07
C GLY A 152 -8.62 8.43 -24.95
N GLN A 153 -9.85 7.91 -25.02
CA GLN A 153 -10.87 8.07 -23.97
C GLN A 153 -10.51 7.25 -22.73
N ILE A 154 -9.96 6.05 -22.89
CA ILE A 154 -9.45 5.22 -21.78
C ILE A 154 -8.29 5.93 -21.06
N LEU A 155 -7.34 6.49 -21.83
CA LEU A 155 -6.23 7.27 -21.26
C LEU A 155 -6.72 8.49 -20.49
N LEU A 156 -7.70 9.21 -21.04
CA LEU A 156 -8.30 10.35 -20.36
C LEU A 156 -9.03 9.93 -19.07
N ASN A 157 -9.78 8.83 -19.12
CA ASN A 157 -10.46 8.28 -17.95
C ASN A 157 -9.46 7.96 -16.84
N ASN A 158 -8.40 7.20 -17.16
CA ASN A 158 -7.34 6.85 -16.22
C ASN A 158 -6.64 8.10 -15.67
N LEU A 159 -6.34 9.09 -16.51
CA LEU A 159 -5.71 10.33 -16.07
C LEU A 159 -6.57 11.08 -15.06
N LEU A 160 -7.87 11.24 -15.34
CA LEU A 160 -8.81 11.92 -14.46
C LEU A 160 -8.95 11.17 -13.14
N TYR A 161 -9.15 9.85 -13.22
CA TYR A 161 -9.27 8.97 -12.08
C TYR A 161 -8.02 9.02 -11.18
N ASP A 162 -6.83 8.78 -11.74
CA ASP A 162 -5.56 8.79 -11.00
C ASP A 162 -5.24 10.17 -10.40
N SER A 163 -5.64 11.26 -11.07
CA SER A 163 -5.52 12.62 -10.52
C SER A 163 -6.36 12.79 -9.24
N GLY A 164 -7.57 12.21 -9.20
CA GLY A 164 -8.41 12.18 -8.00
C GLY A 164 -7.76 11.42 -6.84
N GLN A 165 -6.92 10.42 -7.15
CA GLN A 165 -6.23 9.60 -6.17
C GLN A 165 -5.05 10.29 -5.48
N LEU A 166 -4.57 11.42 -6.03
CA LEU A 166 -3.51 12.21 -5.39
C LEU A 166 -3.93 12.76 -4.02
N ALA A 167 -5.23 12.78 -3.70
CA ALA A 167 -5.75 13.15 -2.40
C ALA A 167 -5.71 12.01 -1.35
N ILE A 168 -5.49 10.76 -1.76
CA ILE A 168 -5.49 9.58 -0.88
C ILE A 168 -4.40 9.64 0.21
N PRO A 169 -3.16 10.07 -0.05
CA PRO A 169 -2.14 10.19 0.98
C PRO A 169 -2.55 11.10 2.15
N GLY A 170 -3.33 12.15 1.86
CA GLY A 170 -3.89 13.07 2.86
C GLY A 170 -5.14 12.55 3.58
N ASP A 171 -5.62 11.36 3.23
CA ASP A 171 -6.82 10.81 3.83
C ASP A 171 -6.64 10.42 5.31
N ARG A 172 -7.75 10.38 6.05
CA ARG A 172 -7.79 9.91 7.44
C ARG A 172 -7.71 8.39 7.48
N VAL A 173 -7.00 7.86 8.48
CA VAL A 173 -6.86 6.41 8.71
C VAL A 173 -7.54 6.05 10.02
N ASP A 174 -8.22 4.91 10.04
CA ASP A 174 -8.93 4.46 11.23
C ASP A 174 -7.93 4.06 12.34
N LYS A 175 -8.24 4.40 13.60
CA LYS A 175 -7.30 4.24 14.73
C LYS A 175 -6.83 2.79 14.91
N GLU A 176 -7.69 1.82 14.64
CA GLU A 176 -7.38 0.39 14.70
C GLU A 176 -6.27 -0.02 13.73
N GLN A 177 -6.16 0.62 12.56
CA GLN A 177 -5.13 0.32 11.57
C GLN A 177 -3.75 0.90 11.94
N LEU A 178 -3.72 1.91 12.84
CA LEU A 178 -2.49 2.54 13.30
C LEU A 178 -1.86 1.82 14.50
N ARG A 179 -2.59 0.90 15.16
CA ARG A 179 -2.11 0.20 16.37
C ARG A 179 -0.95 -0.76 16.09
N ALA A 180 -0.96 -1.41 14.93
CA ALA A 180 0.04 -2.40 14.54
C ALA A 180 0.58 -2.08 13.13
N PRO A 181 1.83 -2.46 12.82
CA PRO A 181 2.34 -2.38 11.47
C PRO A 181 1.49 -3.23 10.52
N SER A 182 1.20 -2.69 9.33
CA SER A 182 0.59 -3.44 8.24
C SER A 182 1.67 -3.94 7.27
N HIS A 183 1.37 -5.00 6.54
CA HIS A 183 2.29 -5.60 5.58
C HIS A 183 1.63 -5.76 4.21
N TRP A 184 2.46 -5.84 3.17
CA TRP A 184 2.01 -6.18 1.83
C TRP A 184 1.51 -7.62 1.81
N ASP A 185 0.22 -7.80 1.56
CA ASP A 185 -0.41 -9.11 1.38
C ASP A 185 -0.98 -9.20 -0.04
N ILE A 186 -0.18 -9.79 -0.94
CA ILE A 186 -0.55 -9.96 -2.34
C ILE A 186 -1.75 -10.92 -2.48
N ALA A 187 -1.84 -11.93 -1.62
CA ALA A 187 -2.95 -12.88 -1.66
C ALA A 187 -4.26 -12.20 -1.22
N PHE A 188 -4.21 -11.31 -0.24
CA PHE A 188 -5.33 -10.46 0.14
C PHE A 188 -5.74 -9.52 -1.00
N ILE A 189 -4.80 -8.78 -1.60
CA ILE A 189 -5.08 -7.87 -2.72
C ILE A 189 -5.72 -8.64 -3.88
N ARG A 190 -5.19 -9.82 -4.23
CA ARG A 190 -5.74 -10.68 -5.27
C ARG A 190 -7.16 -11.14 -4.97
N ARG A 191 -7.44 -11.59 -3.74
CA ARG A 191 -8.80 -11.99 -3.32
C ARG A 191 -9.78 -10.83 -3.37
N PHE A 192 -9.32 -9.64 -2.97
CA PHE A 192 -10.11 -8.42 -3.05
C PHE A 192 -10.45 -8.09 -4.51
N MET A 193 -9.44 -8.10 -5.40
CA MET A 193 -9.61 -7.86 -6.83
C MET A 193 -10.61 -8.83 -7.48
N PHE A 194 -10.51 -10.13 -7.19
CA PHE A 194 -11.45 -11.13 -7.74
C PHE A 194 -12.88 -11.02 -7.20
N LEU A 195 -13.10 -10.36 -6.08
CA LEU A 195 -14.45 -10.10 -5.55
C LEU A 195 -15.02 -8.79 -6.11
N PHE A 196 -14.26 -7.70 -6.01
CA PHE A 196 -14.76 -6.36 -6.36
C PHE A 196 -14.68 -6.07 -7.87
N GLY A 197 -13.76 -6.69 -8.59
CA GLY A 197 -13.64 -6.57 -10.05
C GLY A 197 -14.92 -6.98 -10.78
N PRO A 198 -15.43 -8.22 -10.59
CA PRO A 198 -16.68 -8.66 -11.20
C PRO A 198 -17.90 -7.84 -10.78
N ILE A 199 -17.93 -7.33 -9.54
CA ILE A 199 -18.99 -6.41 -9.09
C ILE A 199 -18.97 -5.13 -9.93
N SER A 200 -17.79 -4.56 -10.21
CA SER A 200 -17.67 -3.41 -11.11
C SER A 200 -18.14 -3.75 -12.52
N SER A 201 -17.67 -4.87 -13.08
CA SER A 201 -18.03 -5.28 -14.43
C SER A 201 -19.52 -5.55 -14.62
N LEU A 202 -20.22 -6.02 -13.57
CA LEU A 202 -21.67 -6.17 -13.59
C LEU A 202 -22.37 -4.83 -13.88
N PHE A 203 -21.88 -3.73 -13.31
CA PHE A 203 -22.43 -2.39 -13.54
C PHE A 203 -22.01 -1.82 -14.91
N ASP A 204 -20.80 -2.13 -15.37
CA ASP A 204 -20.39 -1.81 -16.75
C ASP A 204 -21.35 -2.50 -17.75
N PHE A 205 -21.62 -3.80 -17.57
CA PHE A 205 -22.55 -4.54 -18.43
C PHE A 205 -23.99 -4.08 -18.31
N ALA A 206 -24.44 -3.71 -17.10
CA ALA A 206 -25.77 -3.12 -16.91
C ALA A 206 -25.87 -1.79 -17.67
N THR A 207 -24.81 -0.98 -17.67
CA THR A 207 -24.72 0.26 -18.44
C THR A 207 -24.73 -0.03 -19.93
N PHE A 208 -24.01 -1.05 -20.40
CA PHE A 208 -24.05 -1.45 -21.81
C PHE A 208 -25.44 -1.89 -22.24
N ALA A 209 -26.12 -2.71 -21.43
CA ALA A 209 -27.48 -3.15 -21.69
C ALA A 209 -28.45 -1.96 -21.73
N LEU A 210 -28.32 -1.02 -20.78
CA LEU A 210 -29.12 0.20 -20.74
C LEU A 210 -28.92 1.04 -22.02
N MET A 211 -27.67 1.23 -22.44
CA MET A 211 -27.33 2.01 -23.63
C MET A 211 -27.84 1.36 -24.92
N LEU A 212 -27.71 0.04 -25.05
CA LEU A 212 -28.11 -0.67 -26.27
C LEU A 212 -29.62 -0.90 -26.36
N PHE A 213 -30.28 -1.31 -25.28
CA PHE A 213 -31.67 -1.77 -25.32
C PHE A 213 -32.69 -0.70 -24.92
N ALA A 214 -32.34 0.20 -23.99
CA ALA A 214 -33.27 1.26 -23.57
C ALA A 214 -33.08 2.52 -24.42
N PHE A 215 -31.83 2.97 -24.56
CA PHE A 215 -31.52 4.21 -25.29
C PHE A 215 -31.23 4.02 -26.78
N HIS A 216 -31.01 2.78 -27.25
CA HIS A 216 -30.65 2.49 -28.64
C HIS A 216 -29.47 3.35 -29.12
N ALA A 217 -28.49 3.52 -28.24
CA ALA A 217 -27.42 4.49 -28.35
C ALA A 217 -26.52 4.21 -29.56
N VAL A 218 -26.17 5.29 -30.27
CA VAL A 218 -25.14 5.23 -31.32
C VAL A 218 -23.74 5.10 -30.69
N PRO A 219 -22.70 4.71 -31.45
CA PRO A 219 -21.38 4.42 -30.87
C PRO A 219 -20.77 5.57 -30.04
N GLY A 220 -20.95 6.83 -30.42
CA GLY A 220 -20.42 7.96 -29.64
C GLY A 220 -21.17 8.21 -28.34
N GLU A 221 -22.49 8.00 -28.32
CA GLU A 221 -23.32 8.05 -27.11
C GLU A 221 -22.93 6.91 -26.16
N PHE A 222 -22.78 5.69 -26.68
CA PHE A 222 -22.34 4.53 -25.91
C PHE A 222 -21.00 4.79 -25.20
N ARG A 223 -20.02 5.31 -25.94
CA ARG A 223 -18.69 5.66 -25.41
C ARG A 223 -18.78 6.72 -24.33
N ALA A 224 -19.60 7.76 -24.53
CA ALA A 224 -19.82 8.80 -23.54
C ALA A 224 -20.47 8.23 -22.27
N GLY A 225 -21.49 7.39 -22.42
CA GLY A 225 -22.22 6.80 -21.31
C GLY A 225 -21.31 5.94 -20.43
N TRP A 226 -20.56 5.03 -21.04
CA TRP A 226 -19.60 4.21 -20.30
C TRP A 226 -18.45 5.02 -19.71
N PHE A 227 -17.95 6.05 -20.41
CA PHE A 227 -16.92 6.93 -19.86
C PHE A 227 -17.35 7.62 -18.56
N ILE A 228 -18.56 8.21 -18.56
CA ILE A 228 -19.10 8.90 -17.39
C ILE A 228 -19.39 7.91 -16.26
N GLU A 229 -19.99 6.77 -16.57
CA GLU A 229 -20.29 5.74 -15.58
C GLU A 229 -19.02 5.20 -14.93
N SER A 230 -18.03 4.82 -15.74
CA SER A 230 -16.74 4.30 -15.29
C SER A 230 -16.01 5.31 -14.39
N ILE A 231 -15.94 6.60 -14.76
CA ILE A 231 -15.37 7.63 -13.86
C ILE A 231 -16.15 7.70 -12.54
N ALA A 232 -17.48 7.68 -12.60
CA ALA A 232 -18.31 7.83 -11.42
C ALA A 232 -18.16 6.65 -10.46
N THR A 233 -18.29 5.41 -10.93
CA THR A 233 -18.21 4.21 -10.09
C THR A 233 -16.81 4.04 -9.52
N GLN A 234 -15.77 4.23 -10.32
CA GLN A 234 -14.37 4.08 -9.88
C GLN A 234 -13.93 5.16 -8.90
N THR A 235 -14.44 6.38 -9.06
CA THR A 235 -14.12 7.47 -8.15
C THR A 235 -14.90 7.35 -6.84
N LEU A 236 -16.18 6.99 -6.89
CA LEU A 236 -17.05 6.96 -5.71
C LEU A 236 -16.84 5.71 -4.83
N ILE A 237 -16.38 4.60 -5.41
CA ILE A 237 -16.09 3.37 -4.63
C ILE A 237 -15.11 3.64 -3.49
N ILE A 238 -14.23 4.65 -3.62
CA ILE A 238 -13.24 5.00 -2.60
C ILE A 238 -13.86 5.21 -1.23
N PHE A 239 -15.05 5.81 -1.18
CA PHE A 239 -15.72 6.10 0.09
C PHE A 239 -16.13 4.83 0.81
N ALA A 240 -16.45 3.76 0.08
CA ALA A 240 -16.77 2.46 0.66
C ALA A 240 -15.50 1.71 1.09
N ILE A 241 -14.48 1.62 0.22
CA ILE A 241 -13.32 0.74 0.43
C ILE A 241 -12.22 1.33 1.31
N ARG A 242 -12.20 2.65 1.53
CA ARG A 242 -11.18 3.33 2.36
C ARG A 242 -11.20 2.91 3.83
N THR A 243 -12.28 2.31 4.31
CA THR A 243 -12.46 1.89 5.70
C THR A 243 -12.95 0.45 5.76
N ARG A 244 -12.51 -0.27 6.80
CA ARG A 244 -13.04 -1.61 7.12
C ARG A 244 -14.38 -1.53 7.85
N ARG A 245 -14.81 -0.33 8.27
CA ARG A 245 -16.05 -0.12 9.02
C ARG A 245 -17.25 -0.17 8.09
N VAL A 246 -18.33 -0.76 8.60
CA VAL A 246 -19.64 -0.85 7.96
C VAL A 246 -20.68 -0.23 8.89
N PRO A 247 -21.52 0.72 8.43
CA PRO A 247 -21.46 1.40 7.14
C PRO A 247 -20.22 2.31 7.01
N PHE A 248 -19.78 2.57 5.78
CA PHE A 248 -18.59 3.40 5.49
C PHE A 248 -18.67 4.82 6.07
N LEU A 249 -19.88 5.34 6.27
CA LEU A 249 -20.13 6.65 6.92
C LEU A 249 -19.58 6.74 8.35
N ARG A 250 -19.28 5.60 9.00
CA ARG A 250 -18.62 5.56 10.32
C ARG A 250 -17.16 6.02 10.29
N SER A 251 -16.56 6.14 9.10
CA SER A 251 -15.24 6.75 8.91
C SER A 251 -15.38 8.03 8.10
N ARG A 252 -14.78 9.12 8.57
CA ARG A 252 -14.87 10.42 7.91
C ARG A 252 -13.73 10.59 6.89
N PRO A 253 -14.02 10.82 5.60
CA PRO A 253 -12.99 11.15 4.60
C PRO A 253 -12.35 12.51 4.88
N SER A 254 -11.14 12.72 4.36
CA SER A 254 -10.54 14.05 4.35
C SER A 254 -11.30 14.99 3.40
N VAL A 255 -11.30 16.28 3.68
CA VAL A 255 -11.94 17.29 2.81
C VAL A 255 -11.28 17.29 1.43
N GLY A 256 -9.96 17.12 1.37
CA GLY A 256 -9.22 17.00 0.11
C GLY A 256 -9.67 15.81 -0.73
N LEU A 257 -9.95 14.65 -0.11
CA LEU A 257 -10.45 13.48 -0.83
C LEU A 257 -11.86 13.73 -1.37
N ILE A 258 -12.76 14.33 -0.57
CA ILE A 258 -14.11 14.67 -1.04
C ILE A 258 -14.05 15.62 -2.24
N GLY A 259 -13.29 16.71 -2.12
CA GLY A 259 -13.16 17.71 -3.17
C GLY A 259 -12.56 17.12 -4.45
N ALA A 260 -11.50 16.31 -4.34
CA ALA A 260 -10.87 15.66 -5.48
C ALA A 260 -11.82 14.67 -6.18
N SER A 261 -12.49 13.80 -5.42
CA SER A 261 -13.45 12.83 -5.97
C SER A 261 -14.63 13.51 -6.66
N LEU A 262 -15.27 14.48 -6.01
CA LEU A 262 -16.40 15.20 -6.61
C LEU A 262 -15.96 16.04 -7.83
N GLY A 263 -14.78 16.65 -7.77
CA GLY A 263 -14.20 17.40 -8.88
C GLY A 263 -13.93 16.52 -10.11
N VAL A 264 -13.37 15.32 -9.90
CA VAL A 264 -13.12 14.35 -10.99
C VAL A 264 -14.42 13.85 -11.60
N VAL A 265 -15.43 13.52 -10.79
CA VAL A 265 -16.75 13.10 -11.31
C VAL A 265 -17.41 14.24 -12.08
N ALA A 266 -17.39 15.47 -11.55
CA ALA A 266 -17.93 16.64 -12.23
C ALA A 266 -17.21 16.90 -13.56
N LEU A 267 -15.88 16.80 -13.59
CA LEU A 267 -15.08 16.95 -14.80
C LEU A 267 -15.34 15.82 -15.80
N GLY A 268 -15.48 14.57 -15.34
CA GLY A 268 -15.82 13.42 -16.16
C GLY A 268 -17.20 13.54 -16.82
N ILE A 269 -18.18 14.12 -16.12
CA ILE A 269 -19.50 14.46 -16.69
C ILE A 269 -19.40 15.64 -17.67
N PHE A 270 -18.59 16.65 -17.34
CA PHE A 270 -18.47 17.85 -18.15
C PHE A 270 -17.79 17.60 -19.49
N VAL A 271 -16.75 16.78 -19.56
CA VAL A 271 -15.96 16.58 -20.79
C VAL A 271 -16.81 16.11 -21.99
N PRO A 272 -17.64 15.06 -21.88
CA PRO A 272 -18.52 14.63 -22.99
C PRO A 272 -19.64 15.62 -23.34
N LEU A 273 -19.95 16.57 -22.45
CA LEU A 273 -20.92 17.64 -22.69
C LEU A 273 -20.25 18.93 -23.20
N SER A 274 -18.93 18.99 -23.19
CA SER A 274 -18.15 20.18 -23.56
C SER A 274 -17.98 20.31 -25.07
N PRO A 275 -17.56 21.48 -25.59
CA PRO A 275 -17.24 21.65 -27.01
C PRO A 275 -16.15 20.71 -27.53
N LEU A 276 -15.37 20.08 -26.63
CA LEU A 276 -14.33 19.11 -26.97
C LEU A 276 -14.87 17.71 -27.27
N ALA A 277 -16.17 17.46 -27.02
CA ALA A 277 -16.81 16.16 -27.18
C ALA A 277 -16.58 15.56 -28.58
N GLY A 278 -16.78 16.35 -29.65
CA GLY A 278 -16.59 15.89 -31.03
C GLY A 278 -15.15 15.48 -31.36
N VAL A 279 -14.16 16.18 -30.79
CA VAL A 279 -12.73 15.84 -30.96
C VAL A 279 -12.38 14.54 -30.24
N LEU A 280 -13.02 14.29 -29.10
CA LEU A 280 -12.81 13.11 -28.28
C LEU A 280 -13.68 11.92 -28.72
N GLY A 281 -14.57 12.08 -29.70
CA GLY A 281 -15.46 11.03 -30.19
C GLY A 281 -16.63 10.72 -29.26
N PHE A 282 -17.12 11.72 -28.54
CA PHE A 282 -18.32 11.66 -27.69
C PHE A 282 -19.50 12.36 -28.37
N ASP A 283 -20.67 11.75 -28.25
CA ASP A 283 -21.94 12.35 -28.63
C ASP A 283 -22.75 12.71 -27.38
N PRO A 284 -23.60 13.76 -27.43
CA PRO A 284 -24.36 14.22 -26.28
C PRO A 284 -25.36 13.16 -25.78
N LEU A 285 -25.43 12.99 -24.47
CA LEU A 285 -26.31 12.02 -23.83
C LEU A 285 -27.66 12.63 -23.42
N PRO A 286 -28.75 11.85 -23.50
CA PRO A 286 -30.06 12.32 -23.06
C PRO A 286 -30.13 12.44 -21.53
N VAL A 287 -30.80 13.46 -21.00
CA VAL A 287 -30.95 13.70 -19.54
C VAL A 287 -31.42 12.47 -18.74
N PRO A 288 -32.38 11.65 -19.23
CA PRO A 288 -32.80 10.43 -18.53
C PRO A 288 -31.67 9.43 -18.25
N PHE A 289 -30.60 9.41 -19.05
CA PHE A 289 -29.43 8.58 -18.77
C PHE A 289 -28.79 8.94 -17.43
N PHE A 290 -28.65 10.22 -17.12
CA PHE A 290 -28.04 10.67 -15.85
C PHE A 290 -28.88 10.28 -14.62
N LEU A 291 -30.21 10.24 -14.76
CA LEU A 291 -31.11 9.75 -13.70
C LEU A 291 -30.94 8.24 -13.48
N ALA A 292 -30.87 7.47 -14.58
CA ALA A 292 -30.62 6.04 -14.51
C ALA A 292 -29.24 5.74 -13.90
N LEU A 293 -28.21 6.49 -14.31
CA LEU A 293 -26.86 6.40 -13.77
C LEU A 293 -26.82 6.68 -12.26
N LEU A 294 -27.50 7.73 -11.80
CA LEU A 294 -27.58 8.02 -10.37
C LEU A 294 -28.19 6.83 -9.60
N GLY A 295 -29.26 6.23 -10.12
CA GLY A 295 -29.86 5.02 -9.55
C GLY A 295 -28.87 3.85 -9.50
N MET A 296 -28.15 3.60 -10.61
CA MET A 296 -27.13 2.55 -10.68
C MET A 296 -26.00 2.78 -9.67
N ILE A 297 -25.49 4.01 -9.52
CA ILE A 297 -24.46 4.35 -8.55
C ILE A 297 -24.92 4.07 -7.11
N VAL A 298 -26.17 4.41 -6.77
CA VAL A 298 -26.71 4.13 -5.44
C VAL A 298 -26.73 2.62 -5.18
N VAL A 299 -27.25 1.83 -6.12
CA VAL A 299 -27.30 0.36 -6.02
C VAL A 299 -25.87 -0.21 -5.94
N TYR A 300 -24.95 0.30 -6.74
CA TYR A 300 -23.53 -0.09 -6.71
C TYR A 300 -22.91 0.14 -5.34
N MET A 301 -23.09 1.33 -4.76
CA MET A 301 -22.57 1.65 -3.44
C MET A 301 -23.14 0.73 -2.35
N PHE A 302 -24.43 0.38 -2.42
CA PHE A 302 -25.02 -0.60 -1.51
C PHE A 302 -24.44 -2.00 -1.70
N LEU A 303 -24.26 -2.47 -2.93
CA LEU A 303 -23.71 -3.79 -3.22
C LEU A 303 -22.25 -3.90 -2.78
N VAL A 304 -21.44 -2.87 -3.05
CA VAL A 304 -20.05 -2.77 -2.60
C VAL A 304 -19.99 -2.80 -1.06
N GLU A 305 -20.88 -2.08 -0.38
CA GLU A 305 -20.92 -2.07 1.08
C GLU A 305 -21.28 -3.43 1.67
N PHE A 306 -22.24 -4.14 1.05
CA PHE A 306 -22.59 -5.51 1.42
C PHE A 306 -21.44 -6.49 1.17
N ALA A 307 -20.82 -6.45 -0.02
CA ALA A 307 -19.68 -7.29 -0.38
C ALA A 307 -18.49 -7.03 0.57
N LYS A 308 -18.27 -5.78 0.95
CA LYS A 308 -17.26 -5.38 1.94
C LYS A 308 -17.53 -5.97 3.31
N ALA A 309 -18.78 -5.88 3.80
CA ALA A 309 -19.19 -6.47 5.08
C ALA A 309 -18.93 -7.98 5.09
N TRP A 310 -19.33 -8.67 4.02
CA TRP A 310 -19.10 -10.10 3.85
C TRP A 310 -17.59 -10.44 3.80
N PHE A 311 -16.81 -9.71 3.00
CA PHE A 311 -15.39 -9.95 2.82
C PHE A 311 -14.60 -9.79 4.12
N PHE A 312 -14.83 -8.71 4.87
CA PHE A 312 -14.10 -8.47 6.12
C PHE A 312 -14.60 -9.32 7.29
N SER A 313 -15.87 -9.76 7.29
CA SER A 313 -16.35 -10.74 8.28
C SER A 313 -15.61 -12.08 8.18
N ARG A 314 -15.31 -12.54 6.96
CA ARG A 314 -14.54 -13.76 6.69
C ARG A 314 -13.03 -13.54 6.83
N ALA A 315 -12.51 -12.38 6.44
CA ALA A 315 -11.09 -12.07 6.61
C ALA A 315 -10.68 -11.94 8.09
N ALA A 316 -11.57 -11.46 8.96
CA ALA A 316 -11.36 -11.49 10.41
C ALA A 316 -11.23 -12.92 10.97
N GLN A 317 -11.81 -13.92 10.30
CA GLN A 317 -11.67 -15.35 10.63
C GLN A 317 -10.38 -15.96 10.08
N GLN A 318 -9.68 -15.29 9.16
CA GLN A 318 -8.48 -15.76 8.47
C GLN A 318 -7.22 -14.97 8.86
N LEU A 319 -7.10 -14.53 10.11
CA LEU A 319 -5.79 -14.13 10.65
C LEU A 319 -4.89 -15.37 10.59
N PRO A 320 -3.80 -15.37 9.79
CA PRO A 320 -2.93 -16.54 9.71
C PRO A 320 -2.36 -16.82 11.11
N ALA A 321 -2.52 -18.06 11.57
CA ALA A 321 -1.72 -18.59 12.66
C ALA A 321 -0.25 -18.64 12.19
N GLY A 322 0.47 -17.53 12.37
CA GLY A 322 1.85 -17.36 11.93
C GLY A 322 2.00 -16.20 10.95
N LEU A 323 2.72 -15.16 11.40
CA LEU A 323 3.17 -14.07 10.53
C LEU A 323 4.01 -14.67 9.40
N PRO A 324 3.67 -14.47 8.11
CA PRO A 324 4.50 -14.95 7.03
C PRO A 324 5.86 -14.24 7.09
N VAL A 325 6.91 -15.01 7.41
CA VAL A 325 8.29 -14.55 7.39
C VAL A 325 8.68 -14.29 5.94
N ARG A 326 8.58 -13.04 5.48
CA ARG A 326 9.11 -12.69 4.16
C ARG A 326 10.59 -12.35 4.29
N ARG A 327 11.44 -13.22 3.78
CA ARG A 327 12.86 -12.92 3.57
C ARG A 327 12.98 -11.81 2.52
N ARG A 328 13.41 -10.62 2.93
CA ARG A 328 13.76 -9.52 2.02
C ARG A 328 15.08 -9.90 1.32
N HIS A 329 15.12 -9.83 -0.01
CA HIS A 329 16.34 -10.14 -0.77
C HIS A 329 17.48 -9.18 -0.39
N GLU A 330 18.69 -9.72 -0.21
CA GLU A 330 19.91 -8.99 0.20
C GLU A 330 20.33 -7.87 -0.77
N THR A 331 19.76 -7.83 -1.98
CA THR A 331 20.24 -7.01 -3.10
C THR A 331 19.84 -5.54 -3.08
N HIS A 332 19.01 -5.08 -2.13
CA HIS A 332 18.50 -3.70 -2.15
C HIS A 332 19.52 -2.63 -1.68
N HIS A 333 20.67 -3.04 -1.13
CA HIS A 333 21.69 -2.11 -0.62
C HIS A 333 22.79 -1.76 -1.63
N ILE A 334 22.84 -2.41 -2.80
CA ILE A 334 23.91 -2.16 -3.80
C ILE A 334 23.77 -0.79 -4.50
N ALA A 335 22.64 -0.10 -4.34
CA ALA A 335 22.40 1.21 -4.93
C ALA A 335 22.24 2.33 -3.90
N ARG A 336 23.17 2.45 -2.94
CA ARG A 336 23.25 3.62 -2.06
C ARG A 336 24.54 4.39 -2.32
N ARG A 337 24.44 5.45 -3.13
CA ARG A 337 25.34 6.62 -3.38
C ARG A 337 26.88 6.46 -3.42
N ALA A 338 27.47 5.31 -3.18
CA ALA A 338 28.90 5.02 -3.32
C ALA A 338 29.21 4.19 -4.59
N SER A 339 28.23 3.80 -5.40
CA SER A 339 28.47 3.08 -6.67
C SER A 339 29.27 3.89 -7.69
N ARG A 340 29.29 5.22 -7.57
CA ARG A 340 30.16 6.09 -8.38
C ARG A 340 31.64 6.04 -7.96
N PHE A 341 31.95 5.51 -6.78
CA PHE A 341 33.30 5.47 -6.22
C PHE A 341 33.78 4.06 -5.82
N SER A 342 32.95 3.03 -6.02
CA SER A 342 33.29 1.65 -5.65
C SER A 342 33.65 0.84 -6.88
N ALA A 343 34.91 0.37 -6.96
CA ALA A 343 35.33 -0.58 -7.99
C ALA A 343 34.56 -1.91 -7.82
N PRO A 344 34.17 -2.59 -8.90
CA PRO A 344 33.50 -3.88 -8.81
C PRO A 344 34.47 -4.92 -8.20
N VAL A 345 34.22 -5.30 -6.95
CA VAL A 345 34.87 -6.46 -6.34
C VAL A 345 34.25 -7.71 -6.96
N LYS A 346 35.02 -8.42 -7.80
CA LYS A 346 34.68 -9.79 -8.21
C LYS A 346 34.70 -10.67 -6.96
N VAL A 347 33.53 -11.06 -6.48
CA VAL A 347 33.39 -12.15 -5.50
C VAL A 347 33.80 -13.45 -6.21
N PRO A 348 34.84 -14.18 -5.76
CA PRO A 348 35.18 -15.47 -6.34
C PRO A 348 34.01 -16.44 -6.19
N SER A 349 33.63 -17.12 -7.27
CA SER A 349 32.66 -18.21 -7.18
C SER A 349 33.23 -19.31 -6.30
N ALA A 350 32.44 -19.80 -5.35
CA ALA A 350 32.77 -20.96 -4.53
C ALA A 350 32.87 -22.19 -5.44
N SER A 351 34.07 -22.45 -5.95
CA SER A 351 34.44 -23.70 -6.61
C SER A 351 34.61 -24.78 -5.56
N SER A 352 33.95 -25.89 -5.82
CA SER A 352 33.97 -27.16 -5.10
C SER A 352 35.33 -27.57 -4.54
N ALA A 353 35.45 -27.61 -3.21
CA ALA A 353 36.38 -28.50 -2.53
C ALA A 353 35.60 -29.72 -2.03
N ARG A 354 35.67 -30.83 -2.77
CA ARG A 354 35.40 -32.17 -2.22
C ARG A 354 36.69 -32.67 -1.56
N PRO A 355 36.62 -33.39 -0.44
CA PRO A 355 37.80 -33.89 0.24
C PRO A 355 38.29 -35.19 -0.41
N ARG A 356 39.59 -35.24 -0.71
CA ARG A 356 40.45 -36.43 -0.53
C ARG A 356 41.88 -35.95 -0.26
#